data_AF-A0A9D9VCU7-F1
#
_entry.id   AF-A0A9D9VCU7-F1
#
_cell.length_a   1.000
_cell.length_b   1.000
_cell.length_c   1.000
_cell.angle_alpha   90.00
_cell.angle_beta   90.00
_cell.angle_gamma   90.00
#
_symmetry.space_group_name_H-M   'P 1'
#
loop_
_entity.id
_entity.type
_entity.pdbx_description
1 polymer ?
#
loop_
_entity_poly.entity_id
_entity_poly.type
_entity_poly.pdbx_seq_one_letter_code
_entity_poly.pdbx_strand_id
1 'polypeptide(L)' 'PVVGCKTVENSSMLLYNTHETLFVKGIEAANIDLYTLTGQKIRTVANQNEMLISGLQGIYVVVVKDNTGMTRTAKIVVK' A
#
# COMPACT_ATOMS: atom_id res chain seq x y z
N PRO A 1 17.58 -23.25 28.73
CA PRO A 1 16.69 -22.22 28.15
C PRO A 1 17.10 -21.93 26.70
N VAL A 2 16.37 -22.52 25.74
CA VAL A 2 16.62 -22.26 24.32
C VAL A 2 16.07 -20.87 24.03
N VAL A 3 16.96 -19.89 23.87
CA VAL A 3 16.58 -18.57 23.37
C VAL A 3 16.19 -18.77 21.91
N GLY A 4 14.90 -18.98 21.66
CA GLY A 4 14.36 -18.93 20.32
C GLY A 4 14.58 -17.52 19.80
N CYS A 5 15.55 -17.34 18.91
CA CYS A 5 15.59 -16.18 18.05
C CYS A 5 14.27 -16.15 17.29
N LYS A 6 13.33 -15.34 17.75
CA LYS A 6 12.20 -14.95 16.92
C LYS A 6 12.82 -14.19 15.76
N THR A 7 12.92 -14.84 14.61
CA THR A 7 13.04 -14.13 13.34
C THR A 7 11.84 -13.20 13.31
N VAL A 8 12.06 -11.91 13.54
CA VAL A 8 11.07 -10.92 13.19
C VAL A 8 11.05 -11.00 11.68
N GLU A 9 10.11 -11.77 11.12
CA GLU A 9 9.74 -11.63 9.71
C GLU A 9 9.36 -10.18 9.55
N ASN A 10 10.32 -9.39 9.08
CA ASN A 10 10.13 -7.99 8.83
C ASN A 10 9.32 -7.97 7.55
N SER A 11 8.00 -8.10 7.68
CA SER A 11 7.10 -8.15 6.54
C SER A 11 7.14 -6.78 5.87
N SER A 12 8.10 -6.63 4.96
CA SER A 12 8.30 -5.44 4.18
C SER A 12 7.15 -5.38 3.19
N MET A 13 6.26 -4.42 3.39
CA MET A 13 5.20 -4.10 2.45
C MET A 13 5.81 -3.90 1.06
N LEU A 14 5.34 -4.68 0.10
CA LEU A 14 5.70 -4.55 -1.30
C LEU A 14 4.50 -3.95 -2.04
N LEU A 15 4.74 -2.81 -2.69
CA LEU A 15 3.73 -2.08 -3.46
C LEU A 15 4.13 -2.12 -4.93
N TYR A 16 3.21 -2.57 -5.79
CA TYR A 16 3.41 -2.59 -7.24
C TYR A 16 2.07 -2.40 -7.94
N ASN A 17 2.10 -2.00 -9.20
CA ASN A 17 0.88 -1.75 -9.96
C ASN A 17 0.99 -2.29 -11.39
N THR A 18 -0.15 -2.60 -11.98
CA THR A 18 -0.35 -2.67 -13.43
C THR A 18 -0.90 -1.32 -13.92
N HIS A 19 -1.29 -1.22 -15.20
CA HIS A 19 -2.03 -0.06 -15.71
C HIS A 19 -3.41 0.10 -15.05
N GLU A 20 -3.98 -0.97 -14.50
CA GLU A 20 -5.37 -0.99 -14.03
C GLU A 20 -5.52 -1.16 -12.52
N THR A 21 -4.56 -1.83 -11.87
CA THR A 21 -4.69 -2.22 -10.47
C THR A 21 -3.40 -2.01 -9.71
N LEU A 22 -3.51 -1.44 -8.51
CA LEU A 22 -2.46 -1.34 -7.50
C LEU A 22 -2.59 -2.51 -6.52
N PHE A 23 -1.47 -3.13 -6.16
CA PHE A 23 -1.41 -4.27 -5.26
C PHE A 23 -0.49 -3.98 -4.06
N VAL A 24 -0.96 -4.38 -2.87
CA VAL A 24 -0.21 -4.39 -1.61
C VAL A 24 0.06 -5.84 -1.22
N LYS A 25 1.33 -6.22 -1.08
CA LYS A 25 1.74 -7.55 -0.61
C LYS A 25 2.55 -7.46 0.69
N GLY A 26 2.51 -8.55 1.46
CA GLY A 26 3.29 -8.72 2.69
C GLY A 26 2.64 -8.14 3.96
N ILE A 27 1.52 -7.44 3.86
CA ILE A 27 0.73 -6.96 5.02
C ILE A 27 -0.75 -7.12 4.73
N GLU A 28 -1.59 -7.14 5.76
CA GLU A 28 -3.05 -7.00 5.60
C GLU A 28 -3.43 -5.52 5.67
N ALA A 29 -3.94 -4.97 4.57
CA ALA A 29 -4.30 -3.56 4.49
C ALA A 29 -5.70 -3.33 5.09
N ALA A 30 -5.75 -2.58 6.19
CA ALA A 30 -6.99 -2.05 6.74
C ALA A 30 -7.55 -0.93 5.86
N ASN A 31 -6.65 -0.09 5.33
CA ASN A 31 -6.99 1.01 4.44
C ASN A 31 -5.87 1.29 3.42
N ILE A 32 -6.24 1.55 2.18
CA ILE A 32 -5.37 2.09 1.13
C ILE A 32 -5.97 3.41 0.68
N ASP A 33 -5.23 4.50 0.85
CA ASP A 33 -5.57 5.81 0.31
C ASP A 33 -4.65 6.16 -0.85
N LEU A 34 -5.22 6.73 -1.91
CA LEU A 34 -4.50 7.24 -3.07
C LEU A 34 -4.65 8.77 -3.14
N TYR A 35 -3.53 9.46 -3.33
CA TYR A 35 -3.45 10.90 -3.43
C TYR A 35 -2.74 11.32 -4.73
N THR A 36 -3.12 12.49 -5.25
CA THR A 36 -2.32 13.21 -6.25
C THR A 36 -0.98 13.61 -5.64
N LEU A 37 0.01 13.96 -6.47
CA LEU A 37 1.29 14.50 -6.00
C LEU A 37 1.12 15.82 -5.21
N THR A 38 0.02 16.55 -5.43
CA THR A 38 -0.33 17.77 -4.69
C THR A 38 -1.05 17.52 -3.37
N GLY A 39 -1.26 16.25 -2.98
CA GLY A 39 -1.86 15.87 -1.70
C GLY A 39 -3.39 15.80 -1.70
N GLN A 40 -4.05 15.91 -2.86
CA GLN A 40 -5.50 15.71 -2.94
C GLN A 40 -5.82 14.21 -2.90
N LYS A 41 -6.67 13.80 -1.95
CA LYS A 41 -7.16 12.40 -1.90
C LYS A 41 -8.07 12.13 -3.09
N ILE A 42 -7.76 11.08 -3.85
CA ILE A 42 -8.51 10.63 -5.02
C ILE A 42 -9.49 9.53 -4.61
N ARG A 43 -9.01 8.56 -3.85
CA ARG A 43 -9.76 7.34 -3.54
C ARG A 43 -9.26 6.71 -2.24
N THR A 44 -10.14 5.96 -1.61
CA THR A 44 -9.84 5.05 -0.51
C THR A 44 -10.43 3.67 -0.80
N VAL A 45 -9.76 2.62 -0.34
CA VAL A 45 -10.28 1.24 -0.30
C VAL A 45 -10.01 0.70 1.10
N ALA A 46 -11.01 0.06 1.71
CA ALA A 46 -10.92 -0.49 3.05
C ALA A 46 -10.91 -2.02 3.01
N ASN A 47 -10.12 -2.65 3.89
CA ASN A 47 -10.03 -4.10 4.07
C ASN A 47 -9.78 -4.88 2.77
N GLN A 48 -9.01 -4.31 1.86
CA GLN A 48 -8.56 -4.97 0.64
C GLN A 48 -7.11 -4.59 0.36
N ASN A 49 -6.39 -5.53 -0.24
CA ASN A 49 -4.99 -5.38 -0.61
C ASN A 49 -4.81 -4.88 -2.05
N GLU A 50 -5.90 -4.50 -2.72
CA GLU A 50 -5.90 -4.11 -4.13
C GLU A 50 -6.78 -2.88 -4.32
N MET A 51 -6.41 -2.04 -5.29
CA MET A 51 -7.17 -0.83 -5.65
C MET A 51 -7.16 -0.64 -7.16
N LEU A 52 -8.35 -0.42 -7.74
CA LEU A 52 -8.47 -0.02 -9.14
C LEU A 52 -7.92 1.40 -9.36
N ILE A 53 -7.04 1.52 -10.34
CA ILE A 53 -6.37 2.75 -10.77
C ILE A 53 -6.50 2.96 -12.30
N SER A 54 -7.40 2.23 -12.96
CA SER A 54 -7.66 2.36 -14.39
C SER A 54 -8.06 3.80 -14.75
N GLY A 55 -7.50 4.31 -15.85
CA GLY A 55 -7.73 5.68 -16.33
C GLY A 55 -6.89 6.75 -15.60
N LEU A 56 -6.04 6.36 -14.65
CA LEU A 56 -5.05 7.27 -14.04
C LEU A 56 -3.74 7.23 -14.83
N GLN A 57 -3.07 8.38 -14.94
CA GLN A 57 -1.75 8.48 -15.55
C GLN A 57 -0.90 9.52 -14.81
N GLY A 58 0.36 9.19 -14.56
CA GLY A 58 1.31 10.06 -13.87
C GLY A 58 1.75 9.54 -12.51
N ILE A 59 2.11 10.46 -11.62
CA ILE A 59 2.72 10.15 -10.32
C ILE A 59 1.70 10.35 -9.20
N TYR A 60 1.57 9.34 -8.34
CA TYR A 60 0.64 9.34 -7.21
C TYR A 60 1.33 8.90 -5.92
N VAL A 61 0.74 9.29 -4.79
CA VAL A 61 1.17 8.88 -3.46
C VAL A 61 0.14 7.90 -2.90
N VAL A 62 0.61 6.77 -2.41
CA VAL A 62 -0.19 5.73 -1.76
C VAL A 62 0.13 5.72 -0.28
N VAL A 63 -0.89 5.73 0.55
CA VAL A 63 -0.79 5.56 1.99
C VAL A 63 -1.53 4.28 2.35
N VAL A 64 -0.83 3.33 2.94
CA VAL A 64 -1.40 2.06 3.39
C VAL A 64 -1.36 2.01 4.91
N LYS A 65 -2.51 1.77 5.52
CA LYS A 65 -2.64 1.49 6.95
C LYS A 65 -2.94 0.01 7.13
N ASP A 66 -2.15 -0.68 7.94
CA ASP A 66 -2.41 -2.08 8.27
C ASP A 66 -3.33 -2.23 9.50
N ASN A 67 -3.75 -3.47 9.77
CA ASN A 67 -4.62 -3.81 10.89
C ASN A 67 -3.99 -3.55 12.27
N THR A 68 -2.66 -3.39 12.36
CA THR A 68 -1.98 -3.01 13.61
C THR A 68 -1.98 -1.49 13.83
N GLY A 69 -2.46 -0.72 12.85
CA GLY A 69 -2.51 0.73 12.88
C GLY A 69 -1.26 1.40 12.31
N MET A 70 -0.26 0.63 11.88
CA MET A 70 0.96 1.17 11.28
C MET A 70 0.65 1.71 9.89
N THR A 71 1.19 2.90 9.60
CA THR A 71 1.02 3.56 8.31
C THR A 71 2.32 3.55 7.52
N ARG A 72 2.24 3.19 6.25
CA ARG A 72 3.36 3.18 5.31
C ARG A 72 2.98 3.99 4.07
N THR A 73 3.94 4.72 3.54
CA THR A 73 3.72 5.61 2.38
C THR A 73 4.68 5.24 1.27
N ALA A 74 4.19 5.27 0.03
CA ALA A 74 5.00 5.04 -1.15
C ALA A 74 4.53 5.92 -2.32
N LYS A 75 5.40 6.09 -3.30
CA LYS A 75 5.12 6.78 -4.56
C LYS A 75 5.00 5.73 -5.67
N ILE A 76 3.99 5.88 -6.52
CA ILE A 76 3.81 5.03 -7.70
C ILE A 76 3.81 5.88 -8.97
N VAL A 77 4.18 5.24 -10.07
CA VAL A 77 4.07 5.80 -11.42
C VAL A 77 3.13 4.92 -12.21
N VAL A 78 2.03 5.50 -12.68
CA VAL A 78 1.07 4.83 -13.56
C VAL A 78 1.34 5.34 -14.98
N LYS A 79 1.64 4.41 -15.90
CA LYS A 79 2.03 4.71 -17.28
C LYS A 79 0.92 4.35 -18.21
#